data_AF-A0A559JN63-F1
#
_entry.id   AF-A0A559JN63-F1
#
_cell.length_a   1.000
_cell.length_b   1.000
_cell.length_c   1.000
_cell.angle_alpha   90.00
_cell.angle_beta   90.00
_cell.angle_gamma   90.00
#
_symmetry.space_group_name_H-M   'P 1'
#
loop_
_entity.id
_entity.type
_entity.pdbx_description
1 polymer ?
#
loop_
_entity_poly.entity_id
_entity_poly.type
_entity_poly.pdbx_seq_one_letter_code
_entity_poly.pdbx_strand_id
1 'polypeptide(L)'
;MYKRVATLIILIVGMFVFFLGGYAGNDPDAKAAAAQSNGHLAPVYSDKPIVLYFLSDEILKRPRTKIPNYRNGEIQFREDSVFQSFNEGHHPWMANGIDVVTASSVNLTGENDPFGGADYLYRGKMIRTKSGIVVRQITNVNIEMTVPGIGKYKFYLASPKGTSVLFIRKIMLYPELRD
;
A
#
# COMPACT_ATOMS: atom_id res chain seq x y z
N MET A 1 -14.40 31.60 54.31
CA MET A 1 -13.45 30.47 54.51
C MET A 1 -12.54 30.42 53.28
N TYR A 2 -11.33 31.01 53.36
CA TYR A 2 -10.01 30.34 53.42
C TYR A 2 -9.73 29.39 52.22
N LYS A 3 -8.87 29.74 51.24
CA LYS A 3 -7.37 29.64 51.19
C LYS A 3 -6.90 28.18 51.44
N ARG A 4 -6.07 27.48 50.64
CA ARG A 4 -4.82 27.78 49.88
C ARG A 4 -4.52 26.60 48.92
N VAL A 5 -4.02 26.82 47.68
CA VAL A 5 -2.61 26.83 47.20
C VAL A 5 -1.86 25.50 47.31
N ALA A 6 -1.39 24.99 46.17
CA ALA A 6 -0.03 24.45 46.01
C ALA A 6 0.46 24.68 44.57
N THR A 7 1.39 25.61 44.43
CA THR A 7 2.28 25.84 43.29
C THR A 7 3.51 24.95 43.46
N LEU A 8 4.04 24.39 42.36
CA LEU A 8 5.49 24.31 42.20
C LEU A 8 5.89 24.46 40.72
N ILE A 9 6.76 25.44 40.50
CA ILE A 9 7.47 25.82 39.28
C ILE A 9 8.92 25.32 39.41
N ILE A 10 9.58 25.05 38.28
CA ILE A 10 11.00 25.28 37.87
C ILE A 10 11.14 24.44 36.58
N LEU A 11 11.28 24.91 35.33
CA LEU A 11 12.01 26.01 34.65
C LEU A 11 13.53 25.78 34.58
N ILE A 12 14.05 25.53 33.38
CA ILE A 12 15.38 25.85 32.81
C ILE A 12 15.26 25.50 31.30
N VAL A 13 15.12 26.47 30.39
CA VAL A 13 16.20 27.21 29.67
C VAL A 13 17.12 26.21 28.94
N GLY A 14 17.21 26.11 27.62
CA GLY A 14 17.23 27.11 26.56
C GLY A 14 18.54 26.91 25.79
N MET A 15 18.49 26.62 24.48
CA MET A 15 19.60 26.94 23.57
C MET A 15 19.13 26.91 22.12
N PHE A 16 18.64 28.08 21.69
CA PHE A 16 18.79 28.53 20.32
C PHE A 16 20.29 28.75 20.09
N VAL A 17 20.90 28.04 19.16
CA VAL A 17 22.20 28.41 18.62
C VAL A 17 21.97 29.12 17.29
N PHE A 18 22.06 30.45 17.33
CA PHE A 18 22.40 31.25 16.17
C PHE A 18 23.87 30.97 15.82
N PHE A 19 24.14 30.47 14.62
CA PHE A 19 25.44 30.64 13.98
C PHE A 19 25.26 31.58 12.79
N LEU A 20 25.63 32.85 12.99
CA LEU A 20 26.08 33.75 11.94
C LEU A 20 27.43 34.31 12.39
N GLY A 21 28.47 34.06 11.60
CA GLY A 21 29.83 34.55 11.84
C GLY A 21 30.85 33.60 11.23
N GLY A 22 31.30 33.92 10.02
CA GLY A 22 32.05 33.02 9.14
C GLY A 22 33.47 32.66 9.60
N TYR A 23 33.90 31.50 9.13
CA TYR A 23 35.27 31.28 8.71
C TYR A 23 35.24 30.88 7.24
N ALA A 24 35.81 31.74 6.40
CA ALA A 24 36.19 31.42 5.04
C ALA A 24 37.32 30.38 5.12
N GLY A 25 36.94 29.10 5.11
CA GLY A 25 37.82 27.99 4.75
C GLY A 25 37.49 27.59 3.32
N ASN A 26 38.39 27.88 2.39
CA ASN A 26 38.41 27.28 1.05
C ASN A 26 38.70 25.79 1.19
N ASP A 27 37.70 25.01 1.59
CA ASP A 27 37.77 23.57 1.59
C ASP A 27 37.06 23.04 0.33
N PRO A 28 37.79 22.69 -0.74
CA PRO A 28 37.20 22.16 -1.97
C PRO A 28 36.45 20.84 -1.71
N ASP A 29 36.69 20.17 -0.59
CA ASP A 29 36.08 18.88 -0.24
C ASP A 29 34.72 19.04 0.47
N ALA A 30 34.45 20.20 1.09
CA ALA A 30 33.13 20.51 1.66
C ALA A 30 32.06 20.77 0.58
N LYS A 31 32.48 21.12 -0.64
CA LYS A 31 31.60 21.20 -1.82
C LYS A 31 31.39 19.86 -2.51
N ALA A 32 32.26 18.87 -2.26
CA ALA A 32 32.16 17.53 -2.84
C ALA A 32 31.20 16.62 -2.04
N ALA A 33 31.07 16.81 -0.73
CA ALA A 33 30.18 15.99 0.12
C ALA A 33 28.67 16.26 -0.07
N ALA A 34 28.29 17.38 -0.71
CA ALA A 34 26.91 17.72 -1.02
C ALA A 34 26.49 17.39 -2.47
N ALA A 35 27.37 16.77 -3.27
CA ALA A 35 27.16 16.53 -4.70
C ALA A 35 27.00 15.05 -5.09
N GLN A 36 26.70 14.16 -4.13
CA GLN A 36 26.48 12.73 -4.39
C GLN A 36 25.26 12.14 -3.66
N SER A 37 24.16 12.89 -3.49
CA SER A 37 22.86 12.23 -3.52
C SER A 37 22.52 12.05 -5.00
N ASN A 38 22.78 10.86 -5.52
CA ASN A 38 22.32 10.48 -6.86
C ASN A 38 20.84 10.87 -6.98
N GLY A 39 20.56 11.84 -7.84
CA GLY A 39 19.28 12.52 -7.99
C GLY A 39 18.20 11.61 -8.58
N HIS A 40 17.86 10.54 -7.87
CA HIS A 40 16.66 9.78 -8.15
C HIS A 40 15.51 10.51 -7.48
N LEU A 41 14.90 11.42 -8.24
CA LEU A 41 13.64 12.06 -7.84
C LEU A 41 12.65 10.94 -7.46
N ALA A 42 11.94 11.11 -6.34
CA ALA A 42 10.90 10.17 -5.96
C ALA A 42 9.87 10.09 -7.11
N PRO A 43 9.37 8.88 -7.45
CA PRO A 43 8.45 8.71 -8.57
C PRO A 43 7.21 9.59 -8.37
N VAL A 44 6.90 10.39 -9.39
CA VAL A 44 5.71 11.23 -9.44
C VAL A 44 4.61 10.45 -10.13
N TYR A 45 3.40 10.49 -9.59
CA TYR A 45 2.25 9.79 -10.16
C TYR A 45 1.22 10.78 -10.67
N SER A 46 0.52 10.41 -11.75
CA SER A 46 -0.61 11.18 -12.25
C SER A 46 -1.66 11.35 -11.17
N ASP A 47 -2.32 12.51 -11.13
CA ASP A 47 -3.49 12.80 -10.31
C ASP A 47 -4.79 12.23 -10.91
N LYS A 48 -4.76 11.83 -12.20
CA LYS A 48 -5.88 11.27 -12.95
C LYS A 48 -5.81 9.75 -12.99
N PRO A 49 -6.58 9.02 -12.17
CA PRO A 49 -6.55 7.57 -12.16
C PRO A 49 -7.25 6.96 -13.37
N ILE A 50 -6.71 5.84 -13.85
CA ILE A 50 -7.37 4.94 -14.79
C ILE A 50 -8.08 3.84 -13.99
N VAL A 51 -9.38 3.68 -14.19
CA VAL A 51 -10.13 2.58 -13.57
C VAL A 51 -9.99 1.34 -14.45
N LEU A 52 -9.29 0.32 -13.94
CA LEU A 52 -9.05 -0.93 -14.69
C LEU A 52 -10.17 -1.95 -14.46
N TYR A 53 -10.82 -1.89 -13.30
CA TYR A 53 -11.88 -2.81 -12.92
C TYR A 53 -12.80 -2.16 -11.89
N PHE A 54 -14.10 -2.44 -11.98
CA PHE A 54 -15.10 -1.91 -11.05
C PHE A 54 -16.36 -2.80 -10.98
N LEU A 55 -16.81 -3.04 -9.75
CA LEU A 55 -18.11 -3.63 -9.44
C LEU A 55 -19.00 -2.61 -8.73
N SER A 56 -20.24 -2.49 -9.21
CA SER A 56 -21.29 -1.71 -8.55
C SER A 56 -21.78 -2.42 -7.28
N ASP A 57 -22.39 -1.65 -6.38
CA ASP A 57 -22.99 -2.22 -5.16
C ASP A 57 -24.14 -3.19 -5.47
N GLU A 58 -24.81 -3.03 -6.62
CA GLU A 58 -25.84 -3.97 -7.07
C GLU A 58 -25.26 -5.36 -7.39
N ILE A 59 -24.10 -5.40 -8.06
CA ILE A 59 -23.43 -6.67 -8.36
C ILE A 59 -23.02 -7.38 -7.06
N LEU A 60 -22.54 -6.63 -6.06
CA LEU A 60 -22.13 -7.19 -4.77
C LEU A 60 -23.31 -7.70 -3.92
N LYS A 61 -24.56 -7.39 -4.28
CA LYS A 61 -25.77 -7.94 -3.64
C LYS A 61 -26.21 -9.28 -4.23
N ARG A 62 -25.63 -9.71 -5.37
CA ARG A 62 -25.94 -11.00 -5.99
C ARG A 62 -25.46 -12.15 -5.09
N PRO A 63 -25.98 -13.38 -5.29
CA PRO A 63 -25.44 -14.56 -4.62
C PRO A 63 -23.92 -14.67 -4.82
N ARG A 64 -23.18 -15.10 -3.79
CA ARG A 64 -21.70 -15.14 -3.79
C ARG A 64 -21.07 -15.87 -4.98
N THR A 65 -21.76 -16.86 -5.55
CA THR A 65 -21.32 -17.63 -6.73
C THR A 65 -21.58 -16.93 -8.06
N LYS A 66 -22.31 -15.81 -8.05
CA LYS A 66 -22.67 -14.99 -9.21
C LYS A 66 -21.98 -13.62 -9.20
N ILE A 67 -21.09 -13.38 -8.25
CA ILE A 67 -20.27 -12.17 -8.19
C ILE A 67 -19.00 -12.44 -9.02
N PRO A 68 -18.72 -11.63 -10.06
CA PRO A 68 -17.48 -11.73 -10.81
C PRO A 68 -16.28 -11.44 -9.90
N ASN A 69 -15.23 -12.23 -10.02
CA ASN A 69 -13.99 -12.07 -9.28
C ASN A 69 -12.84 -11.84 -10.25
N TYR A 70 -12.11 -10.72 -10.07
CA TYR A 70 -10.91 -10.45 -10.85
C TYR A 70 -9.76 -11.34 -10.41
N ARG A 71 -9.10 -11.99 -11.37
CA ARG A 71 -7.86 -12.75 -11.13
C ARG A 71 -6.99 -12.75 -12.38
N ASN A 72 -5.79 -12.20 -12.27
CA ASN A 72 -4.75 -12.22 -13.29
C ASN A 72 -5.23 -11.74 -14.67
N GLY A 73 -6.05 -10.69 -14.71
CA GLY A 73 -6.61 -10.12 -15.95
C GLY A 73 -7.91 -10.78 -16.42
N GLU A 74 -8.37 -11.83 -15.74
CA GLU A 74 -9.60 -12.56 -16.10
C GLU A 74 -10.73 -12.32 -15.09
N ILE A 75 -11.96 -12.53 -15.56
CA ILE A 75 -13.16 -12.56 -14.72
C ILE A 75 -13.56 -14.00 -14.48
N GLN A 76 -13.51 -14.42 -13.22
CA GLN A 76 -13.84 -15.78 -12.78
C GLN A 76 -15.04 -15.75 -11.82
N PHE A 77 -15.82 -16.82 -11.83
CA PHE A 77 -16.90 -17.03 -10.85
C PHE A 77 -16.51 -18.18 -9.94
N ARG A 78 -16.78 -18.03 -8.64
CA ARG A 78 -16.44 -19.06 -7.66
C ARG A 78 -17.62 -20.00 -7.47
N GLU A 79 -17.35 -21.29 -7.42
CA GLU A 79 -18.35 -22.30 -7.07
C GLU A 79 -18.65 -22.26 -5.56
N ASP A 80 -19.79 -22.85 -5.15
CA ASP A 80 -20.17 -22.84 -3.73
C ASP A 80 -19.19 -23.65 -2.86
N SER A 81 -18.59 -24.70 -3.43
CA SER A 81 -17.55 -25.54 -2.83
C SER A 81 -16.37 -24.73 -2.30
N VAL A 82 -15.97 -23.66 -2.99
CA VAL A 82 -14.88 -22.76 -2.56
C VAL A 82 -15.21 -22.09 -1.23
N PHE A 83 -16.47 -21.68 -1.03
CA PHE A 83 -16.90 -21.03 0.21
C PHE A 83 -17.13 -22.02 1.34
N GLN A 84 -17.59 -23.23 1.03
CA GLN A 84 -17.69 -24.33 2.00
C GLN A 84 -16.29 -24.66 2.53
N SER A 85 -15.34 -24.89 1.63
CA SER A 85 -13.93 -25.14 1.96
C SER A 85 -13.33 -24.01 2.79
N PHE A 86 -13.63 -22.74 2.46
CA PHE A 86 -13.22 -21.59 3.28
C PHE A 86 -13.76 -21.65 4.71
N ASN A 87 -15.04 -21.97 4.87
CA ASN A 87 -15.68 -22.07 6.20
C ASN A 87 -15.13 -23.24 7.02
N GLU A 88 -14.62 -24.29 6.36
CA GLU A 88 -13.91 -25.41 6.98
C GLU A 88 -12.46 -25.04 7.37
N GLY A 89 -12.02 -23.81 7.10
CA GLY A 89 -10.69 -23.30 7.44
C GLY A 89 -9.65 -23.51 6.34
N HIS A 90 -10.04 -24.01 5.17
CA HIS A 90 -9.15 -24.08 4.02
C HIS A 90 -8.99 -22.68 3.39
N HIS A 91 -7.83 -22.43 2.78
CA HIS A 91 -7.56 -21.17 2.07
C HIS A 91 -7.87 -19.87 2.87
N PRO A 92 -7.35 -19.73 4.12
CA PRO A 92 -7.63 -18.56 4.95
C PRO A 92 -7.17 -17.23 4.33
N TRP A 93 -6.22 -17.30 3.40
CA TRP A 93 -5.73 -16.17 2.61
C TRP A 93 -6.85 -15.43 1.86
N MET A 94 -7.98 -16.08 1.57
CA MET A 94 -9.11 -15.45 0.89
C MET A 94 -9.83 -14.37 1.71
N ALA A 95 -9.57 -14.29 3.02
CA ALA A 95 -10.05 -13.23 3.90
C ALA A 95 -9.01 -12.14 4.18
N ASN A 96 -7.79 -12.28 3.65
CA ASN A 96 -6.70 -11.31 3.83
C ASN A 96 -6.52 -10.48 2.55
N GLY A 97 -6.64 -9.15 2.67
CA GLY A 97 -6.56 -8.26 1.53
C GLY A 97 -5.20 -8.29 0.81
N ILE A 98 -4.09 -8.39 1.54
CA ILE A 98 -2.76 -8.40 0.92
C ILE A 98 -2.55 -9.69 0.10
N ASP A 99 -3.02 -10.82 0.63
CA ASP A 99 -2.90 -12.12 -0.02
C ASP A 99 -3.83 -12.20 -1.24
N VAL A 100 -5.06 -11.70 -1.13
CA VAL A 100 -5.98 -11.63 -2.27
C VAL A 100 -5.42 -10.74 -3.38
N VAL A 101 -4.87 -9.58 -3.05
CA VAL A 101 -4.28 -8.69 -4.07
C VAL A 101 -3.09 -9.36 -4.74
N THR A 102 -2.12 -9.86 -3.99
CA THR A 102 -0.93 -10.51 -4.57
C THR A 102 -1.27 -11.73 -5.43
N ALA A 103 -2.24 -12.55 -5.01
CA ALA A 103 -2.68 -13.72 -5.78
C ALA A 103 -3.47 -13.37 -7.06
N SER A 104 -4.07 -12.17 -7.12
CA SER A 104 -4.91 -11.74 -8.25
C SER A 104 -4.26 -10.72 -9.17
N SER A 105 -3.16 -10.08 -8.79
CA SER A 105 -2.61 -8.91 -9.50
C SER A 105 -1.29 -9.18 -10.24
N VAL A 106 -0.90 -10.44 -10.44
CA VAL A 106 0.38 -10.79 -11.10
C VAL A 106 0.48 -10.13 -12.47
N ASN A 107 -0.59 -10.19 -13.27
CA ASN A 107 -0.64 -9.61 -14.60
C ASN A 107 -0.47 -8.07 -14.63
N LEU A 108 -0.68 -7.38 -13.50
CA LEU A 108 -0.55 -5.93 -13.39
C LEU A 108 0.90 -5.48 -13.14
N THR A 109 1.81 -6.42 -12.87
CA THR A 109 3.20 -6.11 -12.54
C THR A 109 4.11 -6.07 -13.77
N GLY A 110 3.70 -6.70 -14.88
CA GLY A 110 4.57 -6.91 -16.05
C GLY A 110 5.68 -7.94 -15.83
N GLU A 111 5.71 -8.62 -14.68
CA GLU A 111 6.72 -9.62 -14.32
C GLU A 111 6.12 -11.03 -14.28
N ASN A 112 6.95 -12.03 -14.59
CA ASN A 112 6.62 -13.43 -14.34
C ASN A 112 6.98 -13.75 -12.88
N ASP A 113 5.99 -14.20 -12.10
CA ASP A 113 6.12 -14.49 -10.66
C ASP A 113 6.69 -13.33 -9.81
N PRO A 114 6.03 -12.16 -9.79
CA PRO A 114 6.52 -10.94 -9.11
C PRO A 114 6.69 -11.10 -7.59
N PHE A 115 5.94 -12.01 -6.98
CA PHE A 115 5.89 -12.17 -5.52
C PHE A 115 6.67 -13.40 -5.03
N GLY A 116 7.33 -14.13 -5.94
CA GLY A 116 8.22 -15.23 -5.61
C GLY A 116 9.36 -14.78 -4.71
N GLY A 117 9.42 -15.32 -3.48
CA GLY A 117 10.46 -14.99 -2.51
C GLY A 117 10.38 -13.54 -1.97
N ALA A 118 9.19 -12.95 -1.95
CA ALA A 118 8.99 -11.60 -1.41
C ALA A 118 9.11 -11.56 0.13
N ASP A 119 9.63 -10.45 0.64
CA ASP A 119 9.81 -10.24 2.07
C ASP A 119 8.53 -9.67 2.71
N TYR A 120 8.01 -10.38 3.71
CA TYR A 120 6.88 -9.92 4.51
C TYR A 120 7.38 -9.02 5.65
N LEU A 121 7.07 -7.73 5.54
CA LEU A 121 7.48 -6.70 6.47
C LEU A 121 6.30 -6.22 7.33
N TYR A 122 6.60 -5.51 8.42
CA TYR A 122 5.60 -4.85 9.28
C TYR A 122 4.46 -5.77 9.73
N ARG A 123 4.80 -6.95 10.27
CA ARG A 123 3.83 -7.99 10.71
C ARG A 123 2.91 -8.46 9.57
N GLY A 124 3.45 -8.58 8.36
CA GLY A 124 2.71 -9.05 7.18
C GLY A 124 1.79 -8.01 6.54
N LYS A 125 1.84 -6.74 6.96
CA LYS A 125 1.05 -5.64 6.38
C LYS A 125 1.72 -4.98 5.17
N MET A 126 2.94 -5.40 4.84
CA MET A 126 3.67 -4.92 3.68
C MET A 126 4.47 -6.06 3.08
N ILE A 127 4.50 -6.11 1.75
CA ILE A 127 5.35 -7.00 0.98
C ILE A 127 6.28 -6.14 0.15
N ARG A 128 7.56 -6.49 0.11
CA ARG A 128 8.53 -5.89 -0.80
C ARG A 128 9.23 -6.98 -1.60
N THR A 129 9.27 -6.80 -2.92
CA THR A 129 9.94 -7.72 -3.85
C THR A 129 11.34 -7.21 -4.17
N LYS A 130 12.17 -8.08 -4.76
CA LYS A 130 13.51 -7.71 -5.25
C LYS A 130 13.46 -6.71 -6.41
N SER A 131 12.41 -6.76 -7.23
CA SER A 131 12.16 -5.82 -8.33
C SER A 131 11.69 -4.43 -7.84
N GLY A 132 11.47 -4.28 -6.53
CA GLY A 132 11.04 -3.01 -5.95
C GLY A 132 9.53 -2.81 -5.93
N ILE A 133 8.75 -3.84 -6.27
CA ILE A 133 7.29 -3.83 -6.06
C ILE A 133 7.02 -3.76 -4.57
N VAL A 134 6.14 -2.85 -4.17
CA VAL A 134 5.72 -2.70 -2.78
C VAL A 134 4.21 -2.84 -2.70
N VAL A 135 3.73 -3.83 -1.96
CA VAL A 135 2.32 -3.98 -1.62
C VAL A 135 2.14 -3.57 -0.17
N ARG A 136 1.21 -2.66 0.11
CA ARG A 136 0.96 -2.10 1.44
C ARG A 136 -0.52 -2.21 1.78
N GLN A 137 -0.80 -2.81 2.93
CA GLN A 137 -2.12 -2.82 3.50
C GLN A 137 -2.39 -1.51 4.26
N ILE A 138 -3.33 -0.71 3.78
CA ILE A 138 -3.86 0.45 4.51
C ILE A 138 -4.92 -0.03 5.50
N THR A 139 -5.89 -0.80 4.98
CA THR A 139 -6.83 -1.61 5.77
C THR A 139 -6.98 -2.97 5.09
N ASN A 140 -7.64 -3.94 5.72
CA ASN A 140 -7.85 -5.26 5.09
C ASN A 140 -8.64 -5.19 3.76
N VAL A 141 -9.34 -4.08 3.50
CA VAL A 141 -10.13 -3.86 2.29
C VAL A 141 -9.60 -2.73 1.40
N ASN A 142 -8.51 -2.08 1.79
CA ASN A 142 -7.86 -1.01 1.02
C ASN A 142 -6.36 -1.30 0.95
N ILE A 143 -5.90 -1.71 -0.23
CA ILE A 143 -4.51 -2.12 -0.46
C ILE A 143 -3.91 -1.21 -1.54
N GLU A 144 -2.68 -0.80 -1.34
CA GLU A 144 -1.90 -0.09 -2.35
C GLU A 144 -0.77 -0.97 -2.86
N MET A 145 -0.51 -0.93 -4.17
CA MET A 145 0.63 -1.62 -4.78
C MET A 145 1.37 -0.64 -5.68
N THR A 146 2.66 -0.45 -5.45
CA THR A 146 3.53 0.34 -6.33
C THR A 146 4.37 -0.60 -7.17
N VAL A 147 4.36 -0.40 -8.48
CA VAL A 147 5.17 -1.15 -9.44
C VAL A 147 6.08 -0.16 -10.18
N PRO A 148 7.42 -0.26 -10.00
CA PRO A 148 8.37 0.65 -10.63
C PRO A 148 8.22 0.73 -12.15
N GLY A 149 8.22 1.93 -12.70
CA GLY A 149 8.14 2.17 -14.15
C GLY A 149 6.73 2.03 -14.73
N ILE A 150 5.74 1.63 -13.92
CA ILE A 150 4.31 1.50 -14.30
C ILE A 150 3.46 2.50 -13.50
N GLY A 151 3.51 2.44 -12.17
CA GLY A 151 2.72 3.33 -11.32
C GLY A 151 2.21 2.73 -10.02
N LYS A 152 1.24 3.42 -9.44
CA LYS A 152 0.61 3.04 -8.17
C LYS A 152 -0.82 2.56 -8.40
N TYR A 153 -1.09 1.35 -7.97
CA TYR A 153 -2.42 0.76 -7.93
C TYR A 153 -3.07 0.97 -6.57
N LYS A 154 -4.37 1.25 -6.58
CA LYS A 154 -5.24 1.17 -5.41
C LYS A 154 -6.30 0.10 -5.63
N PHE A 155 -6.35 -0.86 -4.72
CA PHE A 155 -7.33 -1.93 -4.68
C PHE A 155 -8.32 -1.66 -3.56
N TYR A 156 -9.60 -1.75 -3.91
CA TYR A 156 -10.70 -1.72 -2.96
C TYR A 156 -11.35 -3.09 -2.99
N LEU A 157 -11.43 -3.73 -1.84
CA LEU A 157 -12.03 -5.04 -1.69
C LEU A 157 -13.36 -4.92 -0.96
N ALA A 158 -14.21 -5.91 -1.15
CA ALA A 158 -15.48 -6.03 -0.44
C ALA A 158 -15.70 -7.48 -0.02
N SER A 159 -16.37 -7.65 1.11
CA SER A 159 -16.91 -8.95 1.55
C SER A 159 -18.42 -8.90 1.34
N PRO A 160 -18.96 -9.54 0.30
CA PRO A 160 -20.39 -9.62 0.08
C PRO A 160 -21.13 -10.27 1.26
N LYS A 161 -22.42 -9.98 1.40
CA LYS A 161 -23.22 -10.56 2.49
C LYS A 161 -23.21 -12.11 2.38
N GLY A 162 -23.00 -12.78 3.51
CA GLY A 162 -23.01 -14.25 3.58
C GLY A 162 -21.65 -14.91 3.29
N THR A 163 -20.56 -14.13 3.27
CA THR A 163 -19.19 -14.67 3.22
C THR A 163 -18.19 -13.68 3.83
N SER A 164 -17.08 -14.20 4.36
CA SER A 164 -15.89 -13.41 4.74
C SER A 164 -14.80 -13.40 3.65
N VAL A 165 -15.05 -14.10 2.52
CA VAL A 165 -14.18 -14.07 1.35
C VAL A 165 -14.21 -12.69 0.73
N LEU A 166 -13.02 -12.12 0.53
CA LEU A 166 -12.84 -10.83 -0.11
C LEU A 166 -12.87 -10.96 -1.63
N PHE A 167 -13.58 -10.04 -2.26
CA PHE A 167 -13.60 -9.82 -3.70
C PHE A 167 -12.94 -8.47 -3.99
N ILE A 168 -12.15 -8.40 -5.05
CA ILE A 168 -11.74 -7.11 -5.60
C ILE A 168 -13.01 -6.42 -6.09
N ARG A 169 -13.30 -5.22 -5.60
CA ARG A 169 -14.40 -4.37 -6.05
C ARG A 169 -13.90 -3.38 -7.10
N LYS A 170 -12.72 -2.79 -6.90
CA LYS A 170 -12.20 -1.75 -7.78
C LYS A 170 -10.67 -1.79 -7.84
N ILE A 171 -10.13 -1.59 -9.03
CA ILE A 171 -8.70 -1.40 -9.29
C ILE A 171 -8.52 -0.05 -9.97
N MET A 172 -7.71 0.82 -9.39
CA MET A 172 -7.35 2.11 -9.98
C MET A 172 -5.84 2.18 -10.17
N LEU A 173 -5.38 2.56 -11.35
CA LEU A 173 -3.98 2.83 -11.65
C LEU A 173 -3.76 4.34 -11.68
N TYR A 174 -2.77 4.81 -10.95
CA TYR A 174 -2.18 6.14 -11.06
C TYR A 174 -0.83 5.97 -11.76
N PRO A 175 -0.75 6.22 -13.09
CA PRO A 175 0.47 6.00 -13.85
C PRO A 175 1.64 6.80 -13.27
N GLU A 176 2.82 6.19 -13.29
CA GLU A 176 4.06 6.93 -13.05
C GLU A 176 4.29 7.90 -14.21
N LEU A 177 4.54 9.17 -13.88
CA LEU A 177 4.89 10.19 -14.85
C LEU A 177 6.38 10.07 -15.12
N ARG A 178 6.73 9.94 -16.40
CA ARG A 178 8.11 10.01 -16.86
C ARG A 178 8.38 11.46 -17.28
N ASP A 179 9.50 11.99 -16.82
CA ASP A 179 10.06 13.27 -17.28
C ASP A 179 10.51 13.17 -18.75
#